data_AF-A0A929W368-F1
#
_entry.id   AF-A0A929W368-F1
#
_cell.length_a   1.000
_cell.length_b   1.000
_cell.length_c   1.000
_cell.angle_alpha   90.00
_cell.angle_beta   90.00
_cell.angle_gamma   90.00
#
_symmetry.space_group_name_H-M   'P 1'
#
loop_
_entity.id
_entity.type
_entity.pdbx_description
1 polymer ?
#
loop_
_entity_poly.entity_id
_entity_poly.type
_entity_poly.pdbx_seq_one_letter_code
_entity_poly.pdbx_strand_id
1 'polypeptide(L)'
;PESLRRHFEAQYEVDIPEVIQRVYREPSPNRYLAQFTHFLSAHRDEPSVRELLLTEFRAFFARNIRAYRRDELEVNFVGSIAAVFESELRTAAAAEHFRVGRILKAPLDMITPSESSWARFFD
;
A
#
# COMPACT_ATOMS: atom_id res chain seq x y z
N PRO A 1 1.49 4.32 -20.34
CA PRO A 1 2.20 5.09 -21.39
C PRO A 1 3.47 4.38 -21.84
N GLU A 2 3.88 4.52 -23.12
CA GLU A 2 5.07 3.83 -23.65
C GLU A 2 6.37 4.28 -22.96
N SER A 3 6.49 5.57 -22.67
CA SER A 3 7.64 6.14 -21.94
C SER A 3 7.80 5.52 -20.55
N LEU A 4 6.70 5.41 -19.80
CA LEU A 4 6.68 4.81 -18.47
C LEU A 4 7.07 3.33 -18.52
N ARG A 5 6.57 2.60 -19.52
CA ARG A 5 6.94 1.19 -19.75
C ARG A 5 8.43 1.04 -20.01
N ARG A 6 9.00 1.83 -20.92
CA ARG A 6 10.45 1.80 -21.22
C ARG A 6 11.29 2.11 -19.98
N HIS A 7 10.85 3.06 -19.14
CA HIS A 7 11.53 3.36 -17.89
C HIS A 7 11.46 2.19 -16.91
N PHE A 8 10.30 1.54 -16.78
CA PHE A 8 10.14 0.34 -15.93
C PHE A 8 11.05 -0.81 -16.38
N GLU A 9 11.03 -1.15 -17.67
CA GLU A 9 11.86 -2.22 -18.25
C GLU A 9 13.36 -1.93 -18.05
N ALA A 10 13.79 -0.67 -18.24
CA ALA A 10 15.18 -0.28 -18.04
C ALA A 10 15.60 -0.28 -16.55
N GLN A 11 14.74 0.15 -15.64
CA GLN A 11 15.06 0.25 -14.22
C GLN A 11 15.20 -1.14 -13.56
N TYR A 12 14.37 -2.11 -13.96
CA TYR A 12 14.34 -3.43 -13.36
C TYR A 12 15.00 -4.51 -14.22
N GLU A 13 15.47 -4.16 -15.42
CA GLU A 13 16.05 -5.09 -16.41
C GLU A 13 15.11 -6.28 -16.67
N VAL A 14 13.81 -6.01 -16.81
CA VAL A 14 12.76 -7.01 -16.97
C VAL A 14 12.09 -6.90 -18.33
N ASP A 15 11.68 -8.05 -18.86
CA ASP A 15 10.77 -8.16 -19.99
C ASP A 15 9.55 -9.02 -19.63
N ILE A 16 8.58 -9.11 -20.54
CA ILE A 16 7.35 -9.87 -20.31
C ILE A 16 7.61 -11.37 -20.06
N PRO A 17 8.46 -12.07 -20.84
CA PRO A 17 8.85 -13.45 -20.55
C PRO A 17 9.39 -13.67 -19.14
N GLU A 18 10.29 -12.80 -18.68
CA GLU A 18 10.88 -12.88 -17.33
C GLU A 18 9.81 -12.68 -16.26
N VAL A 19 8.93 -11.68 -16.41
CA VAL A 19 7.83 -11.44 -15.47
C VAL A 19 6.92 -12.67 -15.37
N ILE A 20 6.57 -13.30 -16.50
CA ILE A 20 5.73 -14.51 -16.51
C ILE A 20 6.44 -15.66 -15.79
N GLN A 21 7.74 -15.86 -16.03
CA GLN A 21 8.52 -16.89 -15.36
C GLN A 21 8.54 -16.67 -13.85
N ARG A 22 8.87 -15.44 -13.40
CA ARG A 22 8.94 -15.06 -11.98
C ARG A 22 7.61 -15.19 -11.24
N VAL A 23 6.52 -14.82 -11.89
CA VAL A 23 5.19 -14.80 -11.25
C VAL A 23 4.56 -16.19 -11.20
N TYR A 24 4.74 -17.01 -12.24
CA TYR A 24 4.01 -18.27 -12.35
C TYR A 24 4.85 -19.52 -12.09
N ARG A 25 6.19 -19.42 -12.17
CA ARG A 25 7.08 -20.60 -12.15
C ARG A 25 8.16 -20.55 -11.08
N GLU A 26 8.27 -19.46 -10.33
CA GLU A 26 9.24 -19.32 -9.23
C GLU A 26 8.58 -19.17 -7.86
N PRO A 27 9.29 -19.51 -6.77
CA PRO A 27 8.81 -19.27 -5.42
C PRO A 27 8.65 -17.78 -5.10
N SER A 28 7.72 -17.47 -4.19
CA SER A 28 7.50 -16.12 -3.66
C SER A 28 7.12 -15.03 -4.69
N PRO A 29 6.14 -15.27 -5.59
CA PRO A 29 5.74 -14.29 -6.61
C PRO A 29 5.24 -12.97 -5.99
N ASN A 30 4.59 -13.04 -4.82
CA ASN A 30 4.14 -11.84 -4.09
C ASN A 30 5.31 -10.93 -3.69
N ARG A 31 6.46 -11.51 -3.30
CA ARG A 31 7.65 -10.73 -2.94
C ARG A 31 8.30 -10.12 -4.18
N TYR A 32 8.32 -10.86 -5.28
CA TYR A 32 8.78 -10.33 -6.57
C TYR A 32 7.94 -9.13 -7.00
N LEU A 33 6.60 -9.23 -6.99
CA LEU A 33 5.73 -8.11 -7.35
C LEU A 33 5.84 -6.93 -6.37
N ALA A 34 6.00 -7.20 -5.07
CA ALA A 34 6.12 -6.17 -4.06
C ALA A 34 7.32 -5.23 -4.27
N GLN A 35 8.38 -5.68 -4.95
CA GLN A 35 9.55 -4.83 -5.23
C GLN A 35 9.22 -3.63 -6.14
N PHE A 36 8.20 -3.77 -7.00
CA PHE A 36 7.76 -2.73 -7.94
C PHE A 36 6.99 -1.59 -7.28
N THR A 37 6.65 -1.73 -6.00
CA THR A 37 6.03 -0.67 -5.20
C THR A 37 6.86 0.62 -5.22
N HIS A 38 8.19 0.51 -5.24
CA HIS A 38 9.07 1.68 -5.33
C HIS A 38 8.87 2.46 -6.63
N PHE A 39 8.65 1.77 -7.75
CA PHE A 39 8.35 2.40 -9.03
C PHE A 39 7.02 3.14 -9.00
N LEU A 40 5.99 2.52 -8.43
CA LEU A 40 4.66 3.13 -8.29
C LEU A 40 4.74 4.40 -7.43
N SER A 41 5.50 4.37 -6.33
CA SER A 41 5.70 5.54 -5.47
C SER A 41 6.42 6.68 -6.21
N ALA A 42 7.47 6.36 -6.95
CA ALA A 42 8.23 7.36 -7.71
C ALA A 42 7.43 8.02 -8.85
N HIS A 43 6.42 7.32 -9.38
CA HIS A 43 5.59 7.79 -10.49
C HIS A 43 4.13 8.02 -10.09
N ARG A 44 3.84 8.22 -8.81
CA ARG A 44 2.46 8.33 -8.28
C ARG A 44 1.64 9.48 -8.90
N ASP A 45 2.31 10.50 -9.42
CA ASP A 45 1.67 11.64 -10.07
C ASP A 45 1.37 11.41 -11.56
N GLU A 46 1.91 10.34 -12.16
CA GLU A 46 1.55 9.93 -13.51
C GLU A 46 0.08 9.48 -13.53
N PRO A 47 -0.79 10.04 -14.39
CA PRO A 47 -2.22 9.79 -14.33
C PRO A 47 -2.61 8.30 -14.31
N SER A 48 -1.95 7.47 -15.12
CA SER A 48 -2.24 6.02 -15.14
C SER A 48 -1.83 5.29 -13.85
N VAL A 49 -0.76 5.74 -13.19
CA VAL A 49 -0.30 5.15 -11.91
C VAL A 49 -1.22 5.59 -10.78
N ARG A 50 -1.59 6.88 -10.76
CA ARG A 50 -2.55 7.43 -9.80
C ARG A 50 -3.89 6.72 -9.89
N GLU A 51 -4.40 6.53 -11.11
CA GLU A 51 -5.65 5.82 -11.37
C GLU A 51 -5.58 4.37 -10.88
N LEU A 52 -4.48 3.67 -11.16
CA LEU A 52 -4.24 2.31 -10.65
C LEU A 52 -4.31 2.26 -9.12
N LEU A 53 -3.55 3.11 -8.44
CA LEU A 53 -3.50 3.14 -6.97
C LEU A 53 -4.88 3.41 -6.36
N LEU A 54 -5.60 4.42 -6.87
CA LEU A 54 -6.94 4.76 -6.38
C LEU A 54 -7.95 3.64 -6.65
N THR A 55 -7.90 3.02 -7.83
CA THR A 55 -8.80 1.91 -8.20
C THR A 55 -8.61 0.72 -7.26
N GLU A 56 -7.36 0.32 -7.01
CA GLU A 56 -7.07 -0.84 -6.16
C GLU A 56 -7.37 -0.57 -4.68
N PHE A 57 -7.11 0.63 -4.17
CA PHE A 57 -7.53 0.97 -2.80
C PHE A 57 -9.04 1.04 -2.65
N ARG A 58 -9.78 1.58 -3.63
CA ARG A 58 -11.25 1.54 -3.60
C ARG A 58 -11.77 0.12 -3.63
N ALA A 59 -11.20 -0.72 -4.49
CA ALA A 59 -11.51 -2.15 -4.52
C ALA A 59 -11.22 -2.82 -3.17
N PHE A 60 -10.13 -2.44 -2.49
CA PHE A 60 -9.82 -2.93 -1.16
C PHE A 60 -10.94 -2.61 -0.15
N PHE A 61 -11.39 -1.35 -0.07
CA PHE A 61 -12.49 -0.96 0.81
C PHE A 61 -13.81 -1.66 0.46
N ALA A 62 -14.17 -1.66 -0.82
CA ALA A 62 -15.42 -2.24 -1.30
C ALA A 62 -15.50 -3.76 -1.08
N ARG A 63 -14.39 -4.48 -1.27
CA ARG A 63 -14.35 -5.95 -1.21
C ARG A 63 -14.01 -6.49 0.18
N ASN A 64 -13.14 -5.82 0.92
CA ASN A 64 -12.61 -6.36 2.19
C ASN A 64 -13.22 -5.68 3.41
N ILE A 65 -13.36 -4.35 3.40
CA ILE A 65 -13.78 -3.61 4.59
C ILE A 65 -15.31 -3.53 4.71
N ARG A 66 -16.01 -3.30 3.59
CA ARG A 66 -17.48 -3.16 3.58
C ARG A 66 -18.22 -4.38 4.15
N ALA A 67 -17.64 -5.57 4.03
CA ALA A 67 -18.21 -6.81 4.55
C ALA A 67 -18.45 -6.79 6.08
N TYR A 68 -17.67 -5.99 6.83
CA TYR A 68 -17.81 -5.89 8.28
C TYR A 68 -19.06 -5.11 8.73
N ARG A 69 -19.64 -4.27 7.85
CA ARG A 69 -20.83 -3.44 8.15
C ARG A 69 -20.70 -2.59 9.41
N ARG A 70 -19.52 -2.00 9.61
CA ARG A 70 -19.17 -1.14 10.74
C ARG A 70 -18.76 0.25 10.27
N ASP A 71 -19.59 0.89 9.45
CA ASP A 71 -19.30 2.18 8.81
C ASP A 71 -19.13 3.32 9.84
N GLU A 72 -19.62 3.12 11.07
CA GLU A 72 -19.42 4.03 12.18
C GLU A 72 -18.00 4.02 12.76
N LEU A 73 -17.22 2.97 12.53
CA LEU A 73 -15.87 2.83 13.07
C LEU A 73 -14.81 3.42 12.12
N GLU A 74 -13.71 3.89 12.71
CA GLU A 74 -12.51 4.24 11.94
C GLU A 74 -11.72 3.00 11.55
N VAL A 75 -11.18 3.01 10.34
CA VAL A 75 -10.28 1.98 9.83
C VAL A 75 -8.85 2.44 10.08
N ASN A 76 -8.14 1.73 10.97
CA ASN A 76 -6.73 1.96 11.24
C ASN A 76 -5.89 1.01 10.40
N PHE A 77 -4.74 1.48 9.90
CA PHE A 77 -3.84 0.72 9.04
C PHE A 77 -2.46 0.56 9.65
N VAL A 78 -1.83 -0.58 9.38
CA VAL A 78 -0.41 -0.83 9.66
C VAL A 78 0.24 -1.42 8.42
N GLY A 79 1.45 -0.96 8.09
CA GLY A 79 2.28 -1.51 7.02
C GLY A 79 2.85 -0.45 6.09
N SER A 80 3.96 -0.78 5.43
CA SER A 80 4.70 0.13 4.55
C SER A 80 3.85 0.67 3.39
N ILE A 81 3.00 -0.16 2.79
CA ILE A 81 2.13 0.25 1.67
C ILE A 81 1.14 1.33 2.12
N ALA A 82 0.47 1.12 3.24
CA ALA A 82 -0.49 2.09 3.77
C ALA A 82 0.19 3.42 4.13
N ALA A 83 1.41 3.38 4.67
CA ALA A 83 2.18 4.58 4.99
C ALA A 83 2.70 5.32 3.74
N VAL A 84 3.21 4.60 2.73
CA VAL A 84 3.77 5.20 1.51
C VAL A 84 2.68 5.86 0.66
N PHE A 85 1.52 5.20 0.53
CA PHE A 85 0.39 5.68 -0.27
C PHE A 85 -0.77 6.20 0.59
N GLU A 86 -0.46 6.83 1.72
CA GLU A 86 -1.47 7.35 2.66
C GLU A 86 -2.46 8.31 1.96
N SER A 87 -1.95 9.18 1.08
CA SER A 87 -2.78 10.14 0.33
C SER A 87 -3.83 9.44 -0.53
N GLU A 88 -3.42 8.44 -1.32
CA GLU A 88 -4.31 7.67 -2.20
C GLU A 88 -5.26 6.79 -1.37
N LEU A 89 -4.77 6.17 -0.30
CA LEU A 89 -5.57 5.36 0.60
C LEU A 89 -6.69 6.19 1.25
N ARG A 90 -6.37 7.37 1.79
CA ARG A 90 -7.37 8.28 2.39
C ARG A 90 -8.37 8.79 1.35
N THR A 91 -7.90 9.11 0.15
CA THR A 91 -8.76 9.54 -0.97
C THR A 91 -9.74 8.43 -1.36
N ALA A 92 -9.24 7.20 -1.52
CA ALA A 92 -10.06 6.04 -1.84
C ALA A 92 -11.07 5.71 -0.73
N ALA A 93 -10.65 5.80 0.54
CA ALA A 93 -11.53 5.59 1.68
C ALA A 93 -12.69 6.58 1.70
N ALA A 94 -12.41 7.88 1.51
CA ALA A 94 -13.42 8.92 1.47
C ALA A 94 -14.42 8.69 0.31
N ALA A 95 -13.94 8.27 -0.85
CA ALA A 95 -14.79 7.92 -2.00
C ALA A 95 -15.69 6.70 -1.74
N GLU A 96 -15.30 5.80 -0.85
CA GLU A 96 -16.06 4.62 -0.45
C GLU A 96 -16.81 4.81 0.89
N HIS A 97 -16.87 6.04 1.41
CA HIS A 97 -17.54 6.44 2.66
C HIS A 97 -16.94 5.85 3.95
N PHE A 98 -15.64 5.54 3.96
CA PHE A 98 -14.91 5.12 5.15
C PHE A 98 -14.08 6.26 5.75
N ARG A 99 -13.94 6.24 7.09
CA ARG A 99 -13.03 7.12 7.83
C ARG A 99 -11.74 6.39 8.16
N VAL A 100 -10.61 6.95 7.74
CA VAL A 100 -9.28 6.40 8.05
C VAL A 100 -8.74 7.08 9.30
N GLY A 101 -8.47 6.28 10.33
CA GLY A 101 -7.84 6.74 11.56
C GLY A 101 -6.32 6.82 11.42
N ARG A 102 -5.64 6.13 12.33
CA ARG A 102 -4.18 6.03 12.40
C ARG A 102 -3.62 5.14 11.29
N ILE A 103 -2.49 5.56 10.73
CA ILE A 103 -1.67 4.75 9.82
C ILE A 103 -0.27 4.64 10.43
N LEU A 104 0.21 3.41 10.61
CA LEU A 104 1.54 3.12 11.12
C LEU A 104 2.38 2.40 10.07
N LYS A 105 3.67 2.74 9.96
CA LYS A 105 4.55 2.05 9.01
C LYS A 105 4.90 0.66 9.51
N ALA A 106 5.23 0.52 10.79
CA ALA A 106 5.48 -0.76 11.45
C ALA A 106 4.75 -0.85 12.81
N PRO A 107 4.38 -2.06 13.28
CA PRO A 107 3.69 -2.22 14.56
C PRO A 107 4.46 -1.66 15.77
N LEU A 108 5.79 -1.73 15.73
CA LEU A 108 6.67 -1.31 16.83
C LEU A 108 6.82 0.21 16.95
N ASP A 109 6.37 1.00 15.96
CA ASP A 109 6.43 2.46 16.02
C ASP A 109 5.64 3.01 17.23
N MET A 110 4.64 2.25 17.73
CA MET A 110 3.88 2.58 18.95
C MET A 110 4.67 2.43 20.25
N ILE A 111 5.84 1.80 20.24
CA ILE A 111 6.64 1.51 21.45
C ILE A 111 7.77 2.54 21.61
N THR A 112 7.89 3.53 20.73
CA THR A 112 8.88 4.58 20.92
C THR A 112 8.60 5.37 22.21
N PRO A 113 9.59 5.56 23.11
CA PRO A 113 9.34 5.79 24.54
C PRO A 113 8.70 7.13 24.94
N SER A 114 8.33 8.00 24.00
CA SER A 114 7.76 9.31 24.34
C SER A 114 6.29 9.26 24.76
N GLU A 115 5.58 8.15 24.54
CA GLU A 115 4.14 8.03 24.84
C GLU A 115 3.74 6.74 25.59
N SER A 116 4.69 6.01 26.18
CA SER A 116 4.36 4.79 26.92
C SER A 116 4.22 5.04 28.42
N SER A 117 2.97 5.05 28.88
CA SER A 117 2.55 4.89 30.30
C SER A 117 3.14 3.63 31.00
N TRP A 118 3.93 2.83 30.29
CA TRP A 118 4.58 1.60 30.75
C TRP A 118 5.84 1.83 31.58
N ALA A 119 6.42 3.04 31.58
CA ALA A 119 7.58 3.36 32.41
C ALA A 119 7.28 3.29 33.94
N ARG A 120 6.01 3.36 34.34
CA ARG A 120 5.58 3.29 35.75
C ARG A 120 5.45 1.88 36.33
N PHE A 121 5.66 0.84 35.52
CA PHE A 121 5.52 -0.56 35.95
C PHE A 121 6.84 -1.24 36.30
N PHE A 122 7.98 -0.58 36.05
CA PHE A 122 9.31 -1.10 36.36
C PHE A 122 10.12 -0.20 37.30
N ASP A 123 9.48 0.79 37.92
CA ASP A 123 9.89 1.42 39.19
C ASP A 123 9.02 0.86 40.32
#